data_AF-A0A843GS34-F1
#
_entry.id   AF-A0A843GS34-F1
#
_cell.length_a   1.000
_cell.length_b   1.000
_cell.length_c   1.000
_cell.angle_alpha   90.00
_cell.angle_beta   90.00
_cell.angle_gamma   90.00
#
_symmetry.space_group_name_H-M   'P 1'
#
loop_
_entity.id
_entity.type
_entity.pdbx_description
1 polymer ?
#
loop_
_entity_poly.entity_id
_entity_poly.type
_entity_poly.pdbx_seq_one_letter_code
_entity_poly.pdbx_strand_id
1 'polypeptide(L)'
;MSMTNREIEKYVDAFKYWCDTNEENGVITLPKFLCEHIVEILDDAKARPHGEWIDLSDGWQEGTYECSNCKTEFVLIEGTPEDNEYNFCPNCGADMRKRGEEE
;
A
#
# COMPACT_ATOMS: atom_id res chain seq x y z
N MET A 1 13.78 -0.09 5.04
CA MET A 1 13.79 0.92 3.96
C MET A 1 12.57 0.73 3.09
N SER A 2 11.51 1.52 3.31
CA SER A 2 10.34 1.55 2.42
C SER A 2 10.61 2.53 1.29
N MET A 3 10.34 2.14 0.04
CA MET A 3 10.49 3.03 -1.11
C MET A 3 9.46 4.16 -1.08
N THR A 4 9.89 5.37 -1.40
CA THR A 4 9.02 6.53 -1.60
C THR A 4 8.23 6.40 -2.91
N ASN A 5 7.08 7.09 -3.02
CA ASN A 5 6.26 7.11 -4.25
C ASN A 5 7.08 7.52 -5.49
N ARG A 6 8.03 8.45 -5.32
CA ARG A 6 8.94 8.92 -6.37
C ARG A 6 9.94 7.85 -6.81
N GLU A 7 10.35 6.95 -5.92
CA GLU A 7 11.20 5.81 -6.28
C GLU A 7 10.39 4.75 -7.02
N ILE A 8 9.15 4.49 -6.61
CA ILE A 8 8.22 3.59 -7.31
C ILE A 8 7.99 4.05 -8.75
N GLU A 9 7.79 5.35 -8.99
CA GLU A 9 7.63 5.90 -10.35
C GLU A 9 8.80 5.57 -11.29
N LYS A 10 10.05 5.64 -10.80
CA LYS A 10 11.22 5.29 -11.61
C LYS A 10 11.19 3.83 -12.05
N TYR A 11 10.73 2.92 -11.18
CA TYR A 11 10.60 1.50 -11.53
C TYR A 11 9.44 1.26 -12.51
N VAL A 12 8.33 1.99 -12.38
CA VAL A 12 7.21 1.95 -13.33
C VAL A 12 7.67 2.40 -14.71
N ASP A 13 8.38 3.52 -14.80
CA ASP A 13 8.88 4.05 -16.07
C ASP A 13 9.92 3.12 -16.71
N ALA A 14 10.83 2.56 -15.91
CA ALA A 14 11.79 1.56 -16.37
C ALA A 14 11.11 0.29 -16.90
N PHE A 15 10.04 -0.15 -16.24
CA PHE A 15 9.26 -1.31 -16.67
C PHE A 15 8.51 -1.06 -17.98
N LYS A 16 7.87 0.12 -18.13
CA LYS A 16 7.22 0.52 -19.40
C LYS A 16 8.22 0.54 -20.55
N TYR A 17 9.35 1.23 -20.37
CA TYR A 17 10.42 1.29 -21.35
C TYR A 17 10.93 -0.11 -21.75
N TRP A 18 11.05 -1.00 -20.77
CA TRP A 18 11.44 -2.39 -21.01
C TRP A 18 10.37 -3.18 -21.78
N CYS A 19 9.06 -3.03 -21.47
CA CYS A 19 7.99 -3.66 -22.24
C CYS A 19 8.04 -3.18 -23.71
N ASP A 20 8.11 -1.86 -23.94
CA ASP A 20 8.14 -1.25 -25.27
C ASP A 20 9.35 -1.73 -26.10
N THR A 21 10.55 -1.70 -25.50
CA THR A 21 11.79 -2.09 -26.18
C THR A 21 11.78 -3.57 -26.59
N ASN A 22 11.22 -4.45 -25.77
CA ASN A 22 11.24 -5.89 -26.04
C ASN A 22 10.15 -6.33 -27.02
N GLU A 23 9.01 -5.62 -27.07
CA GLU A 23 7.99 -5.81 -28.10
C GLU A 23 8.56 -5.50 -29.50
N GLU A 24 9.31 -4.40 -29.65
CA GLU A 24 10.01 -4.06 -30.90
C GLU A 24 11.06 -5.09 -31.31
N ASN A 25 11.72 -5.72 -30.34
CA ASN A 25 12.77 -6.73 -30.58
C ASN A 25 12.24 -8.16 -30.70
N GLY A 26 10.92 -8.38 -30.63
CA GLY A 26 10.30 -9.71 -30.77
C GLY A 26 10.61 -10.67 -29.61
N VAL A 27 11.01 -10.15 -28.45
CA VAL A 27 11.21 -10.93 -27.23
C VAL A 27 9.84 -11.19 -26.60
N ILE A 28 9.61 -12.42 -26.12
CA ILE A 28 8.36 -12.73 -25.39
C ILE A 28 8.38 -11.96 -24.06
N THR A 29 7.60 -10.89 -24.01
CA THR A 29 7.33 -10.12 -22.79
C THR A 29 6.03 -10.57 -22.16
N LEU A 30 5.72 -10.00 -21.00
CA LEU A 30 4.32 -9.91 -20.58
C LEU A 30 3.52 -9.29 -21.73
N PRO A 31 2.38 -9.90 -22.12
CA PRO A 31 1.44 -9.27 -23.03
C PRO A 31 1.15 -7.82 -22.59
N LYS A 32 1.05 -6.90 -23.56
CA LYS A 32 0.82 -5.47 -23.29
C LYS A 32 -0.28 -5.19 -22.26
N PHE A 33 -1.39 -5.93 -22.33
CA PHE A 33 -2.51 -5.81 -21.39
C PHE A 33 -2.12 -6.11 -19.93
N LEU A 34 -1.14 -6.98 -19.69
CA LEU A 34 -0.60 -7.24 -18.36
C LEU A 34 0.32 -6.12 -17.90
N CYS A 35 1.14 -5.52 -18.79
CA CYS A 35 1.93 -4.33 -18.42
C CYS A 35 0.99 -3.16 -18.04
N GLU A 36 -0.06 -2.92 -18.82
CA GLU A 36 -1.09 -1.89 -18.53
C GLU A 36 -1.80 -2.14 -17.19
N HIS A 37 -2.24 -3.38 -16.94
CA HIS A 37 -2.91 -3.73 -15.69
C HIS A 37 -2.00 -3.60 -14.46
N ILE A 38 -0.71 -3.94 -14.58
CA ILE A 38 0.27 -3.74 -13.50
C ILE A 38 0.42 -2.25 -13.18
N VAL A 39 0.43 -1.37 -14.19
CA VAL A 39 0.51 0.08 -13.96
C VAL A 39 -0.72 0.59 -13.23
N GLU A 40 -1.92 0.14 -13.59
CA GLU A 40 -3.16 0.50 -12.88
C GLU A 40 -3.12 0.09 -11.40
N ILE A 41 -2.66 -1.13 -11.11
CA ILE A 41 -2.51 -1.62 -9.72
C ILE A 41 -1.52 -0.75 -8.94
N LEU A 42 -0.42 -0.34 -9.58
CA LEU A 42 0.59 0.51 -8.94
C LEU A 42 0.10 1.93 -8.70
N ASP A 43 -0.67 2.50 -9.62
CA ASP A 43 -1.26 3.83 -9.45
C ASP A 43 -2.36 3.83 -8.38
N ASP A 44 -3.19 2.77 -8.31
CA ASP A 44 -4.14 2.58 -7.20
C ASP A 44 -3.44 2.47 -5.85
N ALA A 45 -2.33 1.72 -5.77
CA ALA A 45 -1.54 1.59 -4.55
C ALA A 45 -0.94 2.93 -4.08
N LYS A 46 -0.56 3.82 -5.01
CA LYS A 46 -0.04 5.18 -4.68
C LYS A 46 -1.13 6.15 -4.26
N ALA A 47 -2.33 6.01 -4.81
CA ALA A 47 -3.46 6.90 -4.53
C ALA A 47 -4.11 6.65 -3.18
N ARG A 48 -3.67 5.63 -2.43
CA ARG A 48 -4.29 5.25 -1.16
C ARG A 48 -4.18 6.41 -0.16
N PRO A 49 -5.30 6.82 0.44
CA PRO A 49 -5.32 7.91 1.39
C PRO A 49 -4.51 7.55 2.64
N HIS A 50 -3.95 8.56 3.28
CA HIS A 50 -3.35 8.42 4.60
C HIS A 50 -4.45 8.26 5.65
N GLY A 51 -4.27 7.31 6.56
CA GLY A 51 -5.19 6.98 7.64
C GLY A 51 -4.49 6.92 8.99
N GLU A 52 -5.30 6.75 10.03
CA GLU A 52 -4.85 6.62 11.42
C GLU A 52 -5.65 5.51 12.09
N TRP A 53 -5.00 4.76 12.97
CA TRP A 53 -5.68 3.82 13.85
C TRP A 53 -6.26 4.58 15.05
N ILE A 54 -7.58 4.56 15.16
CA ILE A 54 -8.31 5.14 16.30
C ILE A 54 -8.48 4.01 17.32
N ASP A 55 -7.88 4.13 18.49
CA ASP A 55 -8.07 3.16 19.57
C ASP A 55 -9.48 3.31 20.15
N LEU A 56 -10.26 2.23 20.04
CA LEU A 56 -11.60 2.11 20.59
C LEU A 56 -11.64 1.22 21.83
N SER A 57 -10.48 0.86 22.37
CA SER A 57 -10.38 -0.01 23.54
C SER A 57 -11.02 0.64 24.76
N ASP A 58 -12.26 0.24 25.07
CA ASP A 58 -12.97 0.62 26.29
C ASP A 58 -13.45 -0.61 27.08
N GLY A 59 -13.02 -0.75 28.34
CA GLY A 59 -13.47 -1.83 29.22
C GLY A 59 -13.34 -3.25 28.63
N TRP A 60 -14.41 -3.77 28.03
CA TRP A 60 -14.50 -5.10 27.42
C TRP A 60 -14.05 -5.16 25.94
N GLN A 61 -13.77 -4.03 25.30
CA GLN A 61 -13.35 -3.94 23.89
C GLN A 61 -11.84 -3.78 23.71
N GLU A 62 -11.04 -4.25 24.68
CA GLU A 62 -9.58 -4.16 24.64
C GLU A 62 -9.01 -4.73 23.33
N GLY A 63 -8.14 -3.95 22.68
CA GLY A 63 -7.54 -4.35 21.40
C GLY A 63 -8.38 -4.01 20.17
N THR A 64 -9.44 -3.22 20.29
CA THR A 64 -10.28 -2.80 19.14
C THR A 64 -9.81 -1.45 18.60
N TYR A 65 -9.54 -1.40 17.29
CA TYR A 65 -9.10 -0.20 16.59
C TYR A 65 -9.99 0.07 15.38
N GLU A 66 -10.23 1.34 15.04
CA GLU A 66 -10.95 1.75 13.83
C GLU A 66 -9.99 2.41 12.84
N CYS A 67 -10.11 2.07 11.56
CA CYS A 67 -9.46 2.84 10.50
C CYS A 67 -10.15 4.19 10.30
N SER A 68 -9.44 5.30 10.47
CA SER A 68 -10.00 6.65 10.30
C SER A 68 -10.53 6.92 8.88
N ASN A 69 -10.02 6.22 7.86
CA ASN A 69 -10.42 6.36 6.45
C ASN A 69 -11.68 5.58 6.08
N CYS A 70 -11.72 4.26 6.35
CA CYS A 70 -12.86 3.41 5.94
C CYS A 70 -13.82 3.04 7.07
N LYS A 71 -13.56 3.47 8.30
CA LYS A 71 -14.41 3.24 9.49
C LYS A 71 -14.63 1.77 9.83
N THR A 72 -13.76 0.90 9.34
CA THR A 72 -13.83 -0.53 9.65
C THR A 72 -13.05 -0.80 10.92
N GLU A 73 -13.71 -1.50 11.84
CA GLU A 73 -13.12 -2.00 13.08
C GLU A 73 -12.17 -3.16 12.78
N PHE A 74 -11.11 -3.23 13.58
CA PHE A 74 -10.06 -4.21 13.50
C PHE A 74 -9.64 -4.60 14.92
N VAL A 75 -9.71 -5.89 15.24
CA VAL A 75 -9.44 -6.40 16.58
C VAL A 75 -8.09 -7.10 16.59
N LEU A 76 -7.24 -6.70 17.53
CA LEU A 76 -5.97 -7.34 17.85
C LEU A 76 -6.12 -8.22 19.09
N ILE A 77 -5.55 -9.42 19.03
CA ILE A 77 -5.54 -10.35 20.18
C ILE A 77 -4.55 -9.85 21.24
N GLU A 78 -3.39 -9.32 20.83
CA GLU A 78 -2.36 -8.76 21.70
C GLU A 78 -1.62 -7.59 21.01
N GLY A 79 -1.19 -6.62 21.83
CA GLY A 79 -0.38 -5.48 21.39
C GLY A 79 -1.16 -4.36 20.68
N THR A 80 -0.42 -3.40 20.12
CA THR A 80 -0.95 -2.29 19.34
C THR A 80 -0.77 -2.53 17.83
N PRO A 81 -1.44 -1.76 16.95
CA PRO A 81 -1.17 -1.81 15.51
C PRO A 81 0.29 -1.50 15.17
N GLU A 82 0.96 -0.66 15.97
CA GLU A 82 2.38 -0.30 15.81
C GLU A 82 3.28 -1.50 16.14
N ASP A 83 3.03 -2.19 17.26
CA ASP A 83 3.79 -3.40 17.67
C ASP A 83 3.70 -4.55 16.66
N ASN A 84 2.57 -4.61 15.95
CA ASN A 84 2.24 -5.68 15.00
C ASN A 84 2.48 -5.29 13.53
N GLU A 85 3.17 -4.17 13.27
CA GLU A 85 3.52 -3.69 11.92
C GLU A 85 2.30 -3.51 10.99
N TYR A 86 1.13 -3.15 11.52
CA TYR A 86 -0.07 -2.81 10.74
C TYR A 86 0.03 -1.41 10.10
N ASN A 87 1.04 -1.27 9.25
CA ASN A 87 1.36 -0.05 8.48
C ASN A 87 0.30 0.29 7.42
N PHE A 88 -0.57 -0.66 7.07
CA PHE A 88 -1.66 -0.45 6.13
C PHE A 88 -2.97 -1.01 6.69
N CYS A 89 -4.08 -0.33 6.40
CA CYS A 89 -5.40 -0.87 6.71
C CYS A 89 -5.67 -2.12 5.84
N PRO A 90 -6.01 -3.29 6.41
CA PRO A 90 -6.29 -4.50 5.63
C PRO A 90 -7.59 -4.41 4.83
N ASN A 91 -8.50 -3.50 5.19
CA ASN A 91 -9.78 -3.33 4.49
C ASN A 91 -9.69 -2.38 3.29
N CYS A 92 -9.11 -1.19 3.47
CA CYS A 92 -9.07 -0.17 2.42
C CYS A 92 -7.66 0.17 1.91
N GLY A 93 -6.62 -0.40 2.50
CA GLY A 93 -5.24 -0.17 2.10
C GLY A 93 -4.65 1.18 2.48
N ALA A 94 -5.38 2.01 3.24
CA ALA A 94 -4.87 3.31 3.71
C ALA A 94 -3.52 3.16 4.42
N ASP A 95 -2.60 4.08 4.17
CA ASP A 95 -1.29 4.11 4.80
C ASP A 95 -1.42 4.67 6.23
N MET A 96 -1.07 3.87 7.23
CA MET A 96 -1.28 4.14 8.66
C MET A 96 0.01 4.61 9.36
N ARG A 97 1.12 4.72 8.63
CA ARG A 97 2.41 5.17 9.18
C ARG A 97 2.31 6.63 9.62
N LYS A 98 2.93 6.98 10.76
CA LYS A 98 2.99 8.36 11.24
C LYS A 98 3.79 9.21 10.24
N ARG A 99 3.28 10.39 9.86
CA ARG A 99 4.04 11.32 9.00
C ARG A 99 5.21 11.89 9.79
N GLY A 100 6.44 11.44 9.49
CA GLY A 100 7.66 11.98 10.08
C GLY A 100 8.70 10.94 10.52
N GLU A 101 8.41 9.64 10.41
CA GLU A 101 9.38 8.58 10.66
C GLU A 101 9.92 8.05 9.32
N GLU A 102 10.72 8.89 8.67
CA GLU A 102 11.63 8.46 7.60
C GLU A 102 12.97 8.10 8.27
N GLU A 103 13.19 6.82 8.55
CA GLU A 103 14.53 6.24 8.82
C GLU A 103 14.99 5.33 7.67
#